data_AF-U6DWK0-F1
#
_entry.id   AF-U6DWK0-F1
#
_cell.length_a   1.000
_cell.length_b   1.000
_cell.length_c   1.000
_cell.angle_alpha   90.00
_cell.angle_beta   90.00
_cell.angle_gamma   90.00
#
_symmetry.space_group_name_H-M   'P 1'
#
loop_
_entity.id
_entity.type
_entity.pdbx_description
1 polymer ?
#
loop_
_entity_poly.entity_id
_entity_poly.type
_entity_poly.pdbx_seq_one_letter_code
_entity_poly.pdbx_strand_id
1 'polypeptide(L)'
;LQYLFIEDNEIGSISKNALRGLRSLTHLSLANNNLETLPRFLFRGLETLTHVDLRGNPFQCDCRVLWLLQWTPTVNASVGTGACAGPPALAHMQLRHLDPKTFKCRAIELSWFQT
;
A
#
# COMPACT_ATOMS: atom_id res chain seq x y z
N LEU A 1 -16.75 12.74 1.48
CA LEU A 1 -15.78 12.34 2.51
C LEU A 1 -14.40 12.81 2.07
N GLN A 2 -13.66 13.53 2.94
CA GLN A 2 -12.33 14.07 2.61
C GLN A 2 -11.22 13.44 3.45
N TYR A 3 -11.50 13.09 4.71
CA TYR A 3 -10.54 12.50 5.63
C TYR A 3 -11.06 11.13 6.05
N LEU A 4 -10.19 10.12 6.01
CA LEU A 4 -10.48 8.77 6.49
C LEU A 4 -9.30 8.28 7.31
N PHE A 5 -9.48 8.21 8.61
CA PHE A 5 -8.50 7.72 9.56
C PHE A 5 -9.00 6.41 10.15
N ILE A 6 -8.28 5.33 9.90
CA ILE A 6 -8.56 3.98 10.41
C ILE A 6 -7.25 3.46 11.01
N GLU A 7 -6.68 4.25 11.90
CA GLU A 7 -5.41 3.97 12.59
C GLU A 7 -5.63 3.05 13.79
N ASP A 8 -4.59 2.33 14.22
CA ASP A 8 -4.59 1.55 15.47
C ASP A 8 -5.73 0.52 15.55
N ASN A 9 -5.90 -0.24 14.46
CA ASN A 9 -6.89 -1.29 14.34
C ASN A 9 -6.21 -2.61 13.96
N GLU A 10 -7.00 -3.69 13.84
CA GLU A 10 -6.49 -5.03 13.52
C GLU A 10 -6.74 -5.43 12.06
N ILE A 11 -6.81 -4.46 11.14
CA ILE A 11 -7.15 -4.74 9.74
C ILE A 11 -6.02 -5.53 9.08
N GLY A 12 -6.28 -6.80 8.77
CA GLY A 12 -5.36 -7.67 8.05
C GLY A 12 -5.51 -7.65 6.52
N SER A 13 -6.66 -7.19 6.02
CA SER A 13 -6.92 -7.13 4.58
C SER A 13 -7.93 -6.05 4.23
N ILE A 14 -7.82 -5.52 3.00
CA ILE A 14 -8.74 -4.53 2.46
C ILE A 14 -9.23 -5.04 1.11
N SER A 15 -10.52 -4.87 0.83
CA SER A 15 -11.07 -5.18 -0.50
C SER A 15 -10.58 -4.18 -1.54
N LYS A 16 -10.28 -4.64 -2.76
CA LYS A 16 -9.86 -3.79 -3.89
C LYS A 16 -10.83 -2.64 -4.20
N ASN A 17 -12.09 -2.77 -3.80
CA ASN A 17 -13.14 -1.77 -4.03
C ASN A 17 -13.51 -0.97 -2.77
N ALA A 18 -12.83 -1.17 -1.64
CA ALA A 18 -13.21 -0.56 -0.35
C ALA A 18 -13.25 0.98 -0.39
N LEU A 19 -12.38 1.61 -1.19
CA LEU A 19 -12.31 3.06 -1.33
C LEU A 19 -12.99 3.58 -2.60
N ARG A 20 -13.68 2.71 -3.35
CA ARG A 20 -14.30 3.09 -4.62
C ARG A 20 -15.37 4.16 -4.39
N GLY A 21 -15.30 5.24 -5.15
CA GLY A 21 -16.27 6.33 -5.11
C GLY A 21 -15.90 7.46 -4.13
N LEU A 22 -14.85 7.32 -3.32
CA LEU A 22 -14.34 8.36 -2.44
C LEU A 22 -13.51 9.41 -3.19
N ARG A 23 -14.08 10.00 -4.25
CA ARG A 23 -13.38 10.90 -5.19
C ARG A 23 -12.84 12.19 -4.58
N SER A 24 -13.38 12.59 -3.42
CA SER A 24 -12.96 13.79 -2.70
C SER A 24 -12.00 13.49 -1.54
N LEU A 25 -11.53 12.25 -1.41
CA LEU A 25 -10.64 11.85 -0.32
C LEU A 25 -9.26 12.51 -0.52
N THR A 26 -8.81 13.24 0.49
CA THR A 26 -7.53 13.95 0.51
C THR A 26 -6.54 13.30 1.47
N HIS A 27 -7.03 12.76 2.59
CA HIS A 27 -6.22 12.13 3.62
C HIS A 27 -6.75 10.72 3.90
N LEU A 28 -5.86 9.75 3.77
CA LEU A 28 -6.09 8.37 4.17
C LEU A 28 -5.02 7.96 5.17
N SER A 29 -5.43 7.48 6.33
CA SER A 29 -4.52 6.78 7.22
C SER A 29 -5.03 5.39 7.54
N LEU A 30 -4.16 4.42 7.32
CA LEU A 30 -4.31 3.01 7.69
C LEU A 30 -3.13 2.61 8.59
N ALA A 31 -2.50 3.58 9.27
CA ALA A 31 -1.34 3.34 10.09
C ALA A 31 -1.63 2.37 11.23
N ASN A 32 -0.61 1.64 11.69
CA ASN A 32 -0.68 0.71 12.82
C ASN A 32 -1.82 -0.30 12.69
N ASN A 33 -1.86 -0.98 11.54
CA ASN A 33 -2.74 -2.12 11.29
C ASN A 33 -1.91 -3.37 10.98
N ASN A 34 -2.57 -4.48 10.63
CA ASN A 34 -1.94 -5.76 10.33
C ASN A 34 -1.84 -6.02 8.81
N LEU A 35 -1.69 -4.97 7.99
CA LEU A 35 -1.65 -5.11 6.54
C LEU A 35 -0.28 -5.62 6.08
N GLU A 36 -0.25 -6.87 5.62
CA GLU A 36 0.95 -7.42 4.97
C GLU A 36 1.12 -6.93 3.52
N THR A 37 0.02 -6.53 2.89
CA THR A 37 -0.01 -6.01 1.53
C THR A 37 -1.27 -5.18 1.31
N LEU A 38 -1.32 -4.42 0.23
CA LEU A 38 -2.51 -3.74 -0.25
C LEU A 38 -2.94 -4.33 -1.60
N PRO A 39 -4.26 -4.47 -1.85
CA PRO A 39 -4.74 -4.94 -3.14
C PRO A 39 -4.39 -3.95 -4.24
N ARG A 40 -4.03 -4.47 -5.40
CA ARG A 40 -3.81 -3.64 -6.60
C ARG A 40 -5.06 -2.82 -6.87
N PHE A 41 -4.85 -1.58 -7.28
CA PHE A 41 -5.90 -0.62 -7.63
C PHE A 41 -6.75 -0.10 -6.47
N LEU A 42 -6.36 -0.33 -5.21
CA LEU A 42 -7.06 0.23 -4.05
C LEU A 42 -7.27 1.75 -4.17
N PHE A 43 -6.26 2.47 -4.68
CA PHE A 43 -6.28 3.92 -4.83
C PHE A 43 -6.80 4.40 -6.20
N ARG A 44 -7.36 3.51 -7.02
CA ARG A 44 -7.88 3.87 -8.34
C ARG A 44 -9.05 4.85 -8.20
N GLY A 45 -8.94 6.01 -8.86
CA GLY A 45 -9.97 7.05 -8.85
C GLY A 45 -9.97 7.95 -7.62
N LEU A 46 -8.93 7.87 -6.77
CA LEU A 46 -8.70 8.80 -5.66
C LEU A 46 -7.78 9.95 -6.13
N GLU A 47 -8.28 10.78 -7.05
CA GLU A 47 -7.48 11.81 -7.72
C GLU A 47 -7.08 12.98 -6.81
N THR A 48 -7.82 13.19 -5.71
CA THR A 48 -7.58 14.28 -4.76
C THR A 48 -6.67 13.89 -3.59
N LEU A 49 -6.14 12.67 -3.59
CA LEU A 49 -5.34 12.13 -2.49
C LEU A 49 -4.02 12.91 -2.38
N THR A 50 -3.74 13.43 -1.19
CA THR A 50 -2.53 14.23 -0.90
C THR A 50 -1.69 13.63 0.22
N HIS A 51 -2.32 12.85 1.10
CA HIS A 51 -1.66 12.22 2.24
C HIS A 51 -2.14 10.78 2.39
N VAL A 52 -1.18 9.86 2.45
CA VAL A 52 -1.41 8.45 2.71
C VAL A 52 -0.44 7.99 3.77
N ASP A 53 -0.95 7.49 4.89
CA ASP A 53 -0.13 6.89 5.93
C ASP A 53 -0.44 5.40 6.09
N LEU A 54 0.59 4.59 5.90
CA LEU A 54 0.60 3.13 5.99
C LEU A 54 1.67 2.65 6.97
N ARG A 55 2.30 3.55 7.73
CA ARG A 55 3.35 3.19 8.70
C ARG A 55 2.80 2.24 9.76
N GLY A 56 3.67 1.45 10.37
CA GLY A 56 3.29 0.49 11.41
C GLY A 56 2.52 -0.73 10.90
N ASN A 57 2.47 -0.97 9.59
CA ASN A 57 1.94 -2.20 8.99
C ASN A 57 3.07 -3.20 8.68
N PRO A 58 2.85 -4.51 8.86
CA PRO A 58 3.87 -5.55 8.65
C PRO A 58 4.02 -5.92 7.17
N PHE A 59 4.40 -4.96 6.32
CA PHE A 59 4.48 -5.19 4.87
C PHE A 59 5.46 -6.31 4.49
N GLN A 60 4.96 -7.24 3.68
CA GLN A 60 5.76 -8.24 2.99
C GLN A 60 6.26 -7.64 1.68
N CYS A 61 7.55 -7.30 1.66
CA CYS A 61 8.23 -6.67 0.54
C CYS A 61 8.59 -7.69 -0.55
N ASP A 62 7.55 -8.33 -1.08
CA ASP A 62 7.58 -9.26 -2.21
C ASP A 62 6.85 -8.65 -3.42
N CYS A 63 6.48 -9.49 -4.40
CA CYS A 63 5.79 -9.06 -5.61
C CYS A 63 4.43 -8.40 -5.39
N ARG A 64 3.80 -8.61 -4.24
CA ARG A 64 2.51 -8.00 -3.89
C ARG A 64 2.65 -6.53 -3.58
N VAL A 65 3.78 -6.09 -3.03
CA VAL A 65 4.04 -4.66 -2.72
C VAL A 65 4.57 -3.87 -3.92
N LEU A 66 5.02 -4.54 -4.98
CA LEU A 66 5.66 -3.92 -6.14
C LEU A 66 4.80 -2.81 -6.76
N TRP A 67 3.49 -2.99 -6.84
CA TRP A 67 2.62 -1.97 -7.42
C TRP A 67 2.61 -0.67 -6.57
N LEU A 68 2.70 -0.80 -5.24
CA LEU A 68 2.71 0.33 -4.33
C LEU A 68 4.01 1.13 -4.49
N LEU A 69 5.13 0.43 -4.62
CA LEU A 69 6.44 1.02 -4.94
C LEU A 69 6.40 1.76 -6.28
N GLN A 70 5.73 1.21 -7.30
CA GLN A 70 5.59 1.83 -8.61
C GLN A 70 4.61 3.01 -8.63
N TRP A 71 3.58 2.97 -7.78
CA TRP A 71 2.55 4.00 -7.69
C TRP A 71 3.00 5.23 -6.88
N THR A 72 3.78 5.01 -5.82
CA THR A 72 4.25 6.11 -4.94
C THR A 72 4.90 7.28 -5.69
N PRO A 73 5.82 7.08 -6.67
CA PRO A 73 6.42 8.20 -7.40
C PRO A 73 5.50 8.84 -8.45
N THR A 74 4.36 8.22 -8.80
CA THR A 74 3.43 8.75 -9.82
C THR A 74 2.34 9.64 -9.23
N VAL A 75 2.14 9.60 -7.91
CA VAL A 75 1.15 10.40 -7.21
C VAL A 75 1.79 11.66 -6.62
N ASN A 76 1.07 12.78 -6.69
CA ASN A 76 1.46 14.02 -6.00
C ASN A 76 0.96 13.99 -4.54
N ALA A 77 1.38 12.98 -3.78
CA ALA A 77 0.97 12.76 -2.40
C ALA A 77 2.15 12.40 -1.50
N SER A 78 2.07 12.79 -0.24
CA SER A 78 2.98 12.30 0.80
C SER A 78 2.54 10.90 1.22
N VAL A 79 3.36 9.89 0.90
CA VAL A 79 3.06 8.48 1.21
C VAL A 79 4.06 7.97 2.26
N GLY A 80 3.57 7.68 3.46
CA GLY A 80 4.33 7.03 4.53
C GLY A 80 4.12 5.51 4.49
N THR A 81 5.14 4.71 4.17
CA THR A 81 5.00 3.25 4.01
C THR A 81 5.68 2.41 5.08
N GLY A 82 6.62 2.99 5.84
CA GLY A 82 7.35 2.29 6.90
C GLY A 82 8.41 1.31 6.38
N ALA A 83 8.85 0.41 7.26
CA ALA A 83 9.81 -0.65 6.95
C ALA A 83 9.10 -1.97 6.62
N CYS A 84 9.78 -2.80 5.84
CA CYS A 84 9.37 -4.17 5.57
C CYS A 84 9.43 -5.02 6.84
N ALA A 85 8.41 -5.85 7.04
CA ALA A 85 8.46 -6.93 8.04
C ALA A 85 9.11 -8.19 7.47
N GLY A 86 8.97 -8.44 6.17
CA GLY A 86 9.59 -9.57 5.50
C GLY A 86 9.71 -9.34 3.99
N PRO A 87 10.31 -10.28 3.23
CA PRO A 87 11.00 -11.48 3.71
C PRO A 87 12.28 -11.13 4.53
N PRO A 88 12.92 -12.08 5.23
CA PRO A 88 14.06 -11.79 6.12
C PRO A 88 15.21 -10.99 5.47
N ALA A 89 15.47 -11.21 4.18
CA ALA A 89 16.49 -10.48 3.43
C ALA A 89 16.20 -8.97 3.28
N LEU A 90 14.93 -8.56 3.38
CA LEU A 90 14.47 -7.18 3.28
C LEU A 90 13.87 -6.65 4.58
N ALA A 91 13.80 -7.48 5.63
CA ALA A 91 13.26 -7.08 6.92
C ALA A 91 13.99 -5.84 7.45
N HIS A 92 13.22 -4.91 8.05
CA HIS A 92 13.68 -3.60 8.53
C HIS A 92 14.13 -2.60 7.47
N MET A 93 14.23 -3.00 6.19
CA MET A 93 14.52 -2.07 5.11
C MET A 93 13.32 -1.14 4.88
N GLN A 94 13.58 0.15 4.76
CA GLN A 94 12.53 1.12 4.47
C GLN A 94 11.99 0.90 3.06
N LEU A 95 10.68 0.78 2.92
CA LEU A 95 10.03 0.47 1.65
C LEU A 95 10.36 1.53 0.57
N ARG A 96 10.45 2.81 0.97
CA ARG A 96 10.88 3.92 0.10
C ARG A 96 12.30 3.79 -0.49
N HIS A 97 13.15 2.93 0.05
CA HIS A 97 14.52 2.70 -0.43
C HIS A 97 14.63 1.47 -1.35
N LEU A 98 13.54 0.72 -1.55
CA LEU A 98 13.53 -0.43 -2.44
C LEU A 98 13.45 0.03 -3.89
N ASP A 99 14.27 -0.57 -4.76
CA ASP A 99 14.18 -0.35 -6.20
C ASP A 99 13.17 -1.34 -6.82
N PRO A 100 12.05 -0.85 -7.41
CA PRO A 100 11.05 -1.70 -8.08
C PRO A 100 11.65 -2.65 -9.13
N LYS A 101 12.76 -2.29 -9.77
CA LYS A 101 13.39 -3.09 -10.84
C LYS A 101 14.07 -4.37 -10.34
N THR A 102 14.39 -4.42 -9.05
CA THR A 102 15.04 -5.60 -8.43
C THR A 102 14.07 -6.77 -8.23
N PHE A 103 12.76 -6.50 -8.28
CA PHE A 103 11.72 -7.50 -8.08
C PHE A 103 11.53 -8.36 -9.35
N LYS A 104 11.87 -9.65 -9.26
CA LYS A 104 11.74 -10.64 -10.34
C LYS A 104 10.38 -11.35 -10.30
N CYS A 105 9.30 -10.59 -10.45
CA CYS A 105 7.94 -11.11 -10.30
C CYS A 105 7.41 -11.85 -11.53
N ARG A 106 6.71 -12.97 -11.33
CA ARG A 106 6.05 -13.70 -12.42
C ARG A 106 4.62 -13.18 -12.60
N ALA A 107 4.14 -13.10 -13.84
CA ALA A 107 2.78 -12.63 -14.15
C ALA A 107 1.68 -13.45 -13.47
N ILE A 108 1.95 -14.73 -13.15
CA ILE A 108 1.01 -15.65 -12.49
C ILE A 108 0.84 -15.32 -10.99
N GLU A 109 1.81 -14.68 -10.34
CA GLU A 109 1.66 -14.24 -8.93
C GLU A 109 0.72 -13.03 -8.79
N LEU A 110 0.34 -12.41 -9.91
CA LEU A 110 -0.52 -11.24 -9.96
C LEU A 110 -2.01 -11.57 -10.11
N SER A 111 -2.36 -12.82 -10.43
CA SER A 111 -3.75 -13.24 -10.70
C SER A 111 -4.52 -13.69 -9.45
N TRP A 112 -3.85 -14.20 -8.41
CA TRP A 112 -4.49 -14.76 -7.22
C TRP A 112 -4.94 -13.72 -6.18
N PHE A 113 -4.50 -12.47 -6.32
CA PHE A 113 -4.93 -11.34 -5.48
C PHE A 113 -5.94 -10.43 -6.19
N GLN A 114 -6.57 -10.92 -7.27
CA GLN A 114 -7.51 -10.17 -8.11
C GLN A 114 -8.98 -10.61 -7.97
N THR A 115 -9.28 -11.72 -7.30
CA THR A 115 -10.66 -12.08 -6.94
C THR A 115 -11.14 -11.29 -5.74
#